data_AF-A0A7S0LY60-F1
#
_entry.id   AF-A0A7S0LY60-F1
#
_cell.length_a   1.000
_cell.length_b   1.000
_cell.length_c   1.000
_cell.angle_alpha   90.00
_cell.angle_beta   90.00
_cell.angle_gamma   90.00
#
_symmetry.space_group_name_H-M   'P 1'
#
loop_
_entity.id
_entity.type
_entity.pdbx_description
1 polymer ?
#
loop_
_entity_poly.entity_id
_entity_poly.type
_entity_poly.pdbx_seq_one_letter_code
_entity_poly.pdbx_strand_id
1 'polypeptide(L)'
;LAATRPRQACHDCPVGAACNGSALAGRVPGAVWEADAASGRYVLRSCPPGYQRLNTDDGTGAFSHAAQTCSLCPATFYCVGGAAPRSACPAATFAPAGANSSAACAPAAYVDVSVALPVAAGDLSA
;
A
#
# COMPACT_ATOMS: atom_id res chain seq x y z
N LEU A 1 -21.15 44.44 4.09
CA LEU A 1 -21.15 43.21 4.92
C LEU A 1 -20.19 42.22 4.29
N ALA A 2 -18.89 42.34 4.58
CA ALA A 2 -17.88 41.40 4.09
C ALA A 2 -17.90 40.19 5.04
N ALA A 3 -18.44 39.06 4.59
CA ALA A 3 -18.41 37.81 5.33
C ALA A 3 -16.96 37.31 5.37
N THR A 4 -16.27 37.55 6.48
CA THR A 4 -15.04 36.86 6.85
C THR A 4 -15.38 35.38 7.02
N ARG A 5 -15.32 34.62 5.91
CA ARG A 5 -15.33 33.15 5.97
C ARG A 5 -14.20 32.74 6.94
N PRO A 6 -14.50 32.01 8.02
CA PRO A 6 -13.45 31.53 8.90
C PRO A 6 -12.46 30.75 8.04
N ARG A 7 -11.17 31.07 8.18
CA ARG A 7 -10.08 30.28 7.59
C ARG A 7 -10.37 28.82 7.95
N GLN A 8 -10.82 28.03 6.97
CA GLN A 8 -10.94 26.60 7.13
C GLN A 8 -9.59 26.15 7.67
N ALA A 9 -9.58 25.61 8.89
CA ALA A 9 -8.35 25.19 9.53
C ALA A 9 -7.65 24.25 8.54
N CYS A 10 -6.47 24.67 8.04
CA CYS A 10 -5.72 23.85 7.11
C CYS A 10 -5.38 22.55 7.84
N HIS A 11 -6.05 21.47 7.47
CA HIS A 11 -5.77 20.14 7.99
C HIS A 11 -4.53 19.58 7.28
N ASP A 12 -3.77 18.75 7.99
CA ASP A 12 -2.61 18.08 7.41
C ASP A 12 -3.04 17.22 6.21
N CYS A 13 -2.26 17.33 5.13
CA CYS A 13 -2.47 16.50 3.96
C CYS A 13 -2.16 15.03 4.32
N PRO A 14 -3.05 14.08 4.01
CA PRO A 14 -2.76 12.66 4.19
C PRO A 14 -1.49 12.25 3.44
N VAL A 15 -0.66 11.40 4.06
CA VAL A 15 0.61 10.92 3.48
C VAL A 15 0.43 10.27 2.11
N GLY A 16 -0.67 9.52 1.92
CA GLY A 16 -1.03 8.87 0.65
C GLY A 16 -1.60 9.80 -0.42
N ALA A 17 -1.72 11.10 -0.14
CA ALA A 17 -2.27 12.09 -1.03
C ALA A 17 -1.26 13.23 -1.32
N ALA A 18 -1.52 13.93 -2.41
CA ALA A 18 -0.91 15.19 -2.78
C ALA A 18 -2.01 16.26 -2.75
N CYS A 19 -1.85 17.24 -1.86
CA CYS A 19 -2.79 18.34 -1.71
C CYS A 19 -2.22 19.60 -2.37
N ASN A 20 -3.02 20.25 -3.21
CA ASN A 20 -2.69 21.54 -3.82
C ASN A 20 -3.89 22.50 -3.62
N GLY A 21 -3.87 23.27 -2.54
CA GLY A 21 -4.99 24.13 -2.14
C GLY A 21 -6.22 23.30 -1.77
N SER A 22 -7.29 23.42 -2.54
CA SER A 22 -8.55 22.67 -2.35
C SER A 22 -8.62 21.37 -3.15
N ALA A 23 -7.63 21.09 -4.00
CA ALA A 23 -7.56 19.84 -4.76
C ALA A 23 -6.75 18.80 -4.00
N LEU A 24 -7.30 17.59 -3.89
CA LEU A 24 -6.61 16.41 -3.40
C LEU A 24 -6.51 15.37 -4.51
N ALA A 25 -5.29 14.89 -4.76
CA ALA A 25 -5.04 13.77 -5.65
C ALA A 25 -4.35 12.64 -4.87
N GLY A 26 -4.77 11.39 -5.06
CA GLY A 26 -4.02 10.26 -4.53
C GLY A 26 -2.63 10.18 -5.15
N ARG A 27 -1.60 9.90 -4.35
CA ARG A 27 -0.24 9.65 -4.88
C ARG A 27 -0.19 8.40 -5.74
N VAL A 28 -1.05 7.42 -5.42
CA VAL A 28 -1.26 6.22 -6.22
C VAL A 28 -2.40 6.51 -7.21
N PRO A 29 -2.17 6.40 -8.53
CA PRO A 29 -3.23 6.58 -9.53
C PRO A 29 -4.38 5.60 -9.31
N GLY A 30 -5.62 6.11 -9.38
CA GLY A 30 -6.82 5.30 -9.14
C GLY A 30 -7.22 5.14 -7.67
N ALA A 31 -6.47 5.72 -6.73
CA ALA A 31 -6.93 5.83 -5.34
C ALA A 31 -8.08 6.83 -5.23
N VAL A 32 -9.18 6.43 -4.58
CA VAL A 32 -10.37 7.26 -4.40
C VAL A 32 -10.38 7.84 -3.00
N TRP A 33 -10.53 9.16 -2.94
CA TRP A 33 -10.59 9.94 -1.72
C TRP A 33 -11.90 10.71 -1.67
N GLU A 34 -12.53 10.74 -0.50
CA GLU A 34 -13.77 11.45 -0.26
C GLU A 34 -13.62 12.38 0.94
N ALA A 35 -14.20 13.57 0.86
CA ALA A 35 -14.27 14.46 2.02
C ALA A 35 -15.35 13.95 2.97
N ASP A 36 -14.99 13.74 4.23
CA ASP A 36 -15.94 13.48 5.31
C ASP A 36 -16.71 14.77 5.63
N ALA A 37 -18.03 14.74 5.48
CA ALA A 37 -18.88 15.93 5.64
C ALA A 37 -18.92 16.44 7.09
N ALA A 38 -18.63 15.58 8.08
CA ALA A 38 -18.63 15.96 9.49
C ALA A 38 -17.34 16.68 9.90
N SER A 39 -16.19 16.16 9.49
CA SER A 39 -14.87 16.71 9.85
C SER A 39 -14.26 17.64 8.81
N GLY A 40 -14.76 17.62 7.57
CA GLY A 40 -14.14 18.29 6.42
C GLY A 40 -12.81 17.67 5.98
N ARG A 41 -12.41 16.52 6.54
CA ARG A 41 -11.14 15.84 6.24
C ARG A 41 -11.33 14.77 5.18
N TYR A 42 -10.30 14.51 4.40
CA TYR A 42 -10.34 13.46 3.41
C TYR A 42 -10.14 12.07 4.02
N VAL A 43 -10.87 11.10 3.47
CA VAL A 43 -10.84 9.68 3.82
C VAL A 43 -10.55 8.88 2.57
N LEU A 44 -9.60 7.95 2.67
CA LEU A 44 -9.23 7.03 1.61
C LEU A 44 -10.26 5.90 1.55
N ARG A 45 -11.09 5.91 0.50
CA ARG A 45 -12.17 4.94 0.31
C ARG A 45 -11.73 3.70 -0.44
N SER A 46 -10.86 3.87 -1.44
CA SER A 46 -10.40 2.74 -2.23
C SER A 46 -8.99 2.92 -2.75
N CYS A 47 -8.33 1.77 -2.93
CA CYS A 47 -7.06 1.67 -3.63
C CYS A 47 -7.24 0.86 -4.92
N PRO A 48 -6.41 1.10 -5.95
CA PRO A 48 -6.45 0.29 -7.16
C PRO A 48 -6.04 -1.17 -6.88
N PRO A 49 -6.38 -2.11 -7.79
CA PRO A 49 -5.91 -3.49 -7.70
C PRO A 49 -4.37 -3.56 -7.56
N GLY A 50 -3.89 -4.49 -6.73
CA GLY A 50 -2.47 -4.60 -6.38
C GLY A 50 -2.04 -3.69 -5.22
N TYR A 51 -2.95 -2.90 -4.66
CA TYR A 51 -2.71 -2.06 -3.48
C TYR A 51 -3.72 -2.37 -2.38
N GLN A 52 -3.27 -2.29 -1.13
CA GLN A 52 -4.09 -2.35 0.08
C GLN A 52 -4.24 -0.94 0.67
N ARG A 53 -5.38 -0.68 1.30
CA ARG A 53 -5.58 0.51 2.12
C ARG A 53 -4.92 0.31 3.49
N LEU A 54 -4.22 1.33 3.98
CA LEU A 54 -3.66 1.37 5.33
C LEU A 54 -4.24 2.54 6.12
N ASN A 55 -4.36 2.34 7.43
CA ASN A 55 -4.90 3.31 8.38
C ASN A 55 -6.30 3.80 7.99
N THR A 56 -7.24 2.86 7.86
CA THR A 56 -8.60 3.11 7.38
C THR A 56 -9.60 3.31 8.51
N ASP A 57 -10.72 3.95 8.17
CA ASP A 57 -11.85 4.23 9.05
C ASP A 57 -12.71 2.99 9.35
N ASP A 58 -12.59 1.95 8.53
CA ASP A 58 -13.25 0.64 8.68
C ASP A 58 -12.33 -0.46 9.26
N GLY A 59 -11.13 -0.09 9.70
CA GLY A 59 -10.18 -0.99 10.34
C GLY A 59 -10.44 -1.20 11.83
N THR A 60 -9.72 -2.15 12.43
CA THR A 60 -9.75 -2.40 13.89
C THR A 60 -8.72 -1.58 14.68
N GLY A 61 -7.89 -0.79 13.98
CA GLY A 61 -6.81 0.00 14.58
C GLY A 61 -7.22 1.46 14.86
N ALA A 62 -6.34 2.19 15.55
CA ALA A 62 -6.51 3.63 15.76
C ALA A 62 -6.42 4.38 14.41
N PHE A 63 -7.54 4.92 13.97
CA PHE A 63 -7.65 5.66 12.72
C PHE A 63 -7.02 7.06 12.83
N SER A 64 -6.20 7.44 11.84
CA SER A 64 -5.65 8.79 11.70
C SER A 64 -5.73 9.25 10.25
N HIS A 65 -6.46 10.36 10.04
CA HIS A 65 -6.63 10.94 8.71
C HIS A 65 -5.31 11.24 7.98
N ALA A 66 -4.27 11.65 8.73
CA ALA A 66 -3.00 12.07 8.16
C ALA A 66 -2.13 10.88 7.68
N ALA A 67 -2.35 9.68 8.20
CA ALA A 67 -1.52 8.51 7.91
C ALA A 67 -2.18 7.48 6.98
N GLN A 68 -3.31 7.85 6.37
CA GLN A 68 -3.98 7.09 5.32
C GLN A 68 -3.10 6.96 4.07
N THR A 69 -2.98 5.75 3.52
CA THR A 69 -2.28 5.53 2.25
C THR A 69 -2.68 4.26 1.55
N CYS A 70 -2.52 4.24 0.23
CA CYS A 70 -2.44 3.00 -0.54
C CYS A 70 -1.00 2.49 -0.48
N SER A 71 -0.82 1.25 -0.05
CA SER A 71 0.46 0.55 -0.09
C SER A 71 0.37 -0.60 -1.08
N LEU A 72 1.49 -0.93 -1.74
CA LEU A 72 1.61 -2.17 -2.51
C LEU A 72 1.12 -3.36 -1.68
N CYS A 73 0.42 -4.27 -2.34
CA CYS A 73 0.03 -5.53 -1.74
C CYS A 73 1.31 -6.29 -1.32
N PRO A 74 1.44 -6.75 -0.08
CA PRO A 74 2.64 -7.43 0.36
C PRO A 74 2.76 -8.79 -0.35
N ALA A 75 4.00 -9.28 -0.47
CA ALA A 75 4.23 -10.65 -0.94
C ALA A 75 3.47 -11.65 -0.06
N THR A 76 3.12 -12.80 -0.65
CA THR A 76 2.26 -13.86 -0.06
C THR A 76 0.76 -13.54 0.03
N PHE A 77 0.34 -12.33 -0.38
CA PHE A 77 -1.05 -11.89 -0.45
C PHE A 77 -1.40 -11.39 -1.85
N TYR A 78 -2.70 -11.27 -2.13
CA TYR A 78 -3.22 -10.55 -3.29
C TYR A 78 -4.29 -9.54 -2.86
N CYS A 79 -4.39 -8.44 -3.61
CA CYS A 79 -5.28 -7.32 -3.31
C CYS A 79 -6.10 -6.98 -4.54
N VAL A 80 -7.39 -7.34 -4.54
CA VAL A 80 -8.32 -7.05 -5.65
C VAL A 80 -8.55 -5.54 -5.85
N GLY A 81 -8.14 -4.72 -4.88
CA GLY A 81 -8.37 -3.28 -4.84
C GLY A 81 -9.71 -2.95 -4.19
N GLY A 82 -10.19 -1.73 -4.42
CA GLY A 82 -11.39 -1.24 -3.78
C GLY A 82 -11.17 -0.94 -2.29
N ALA A 83 -12.22 -1.18 -1.51
CA ALA A 83 -12.20 -1.12 -0.05
C ALA A 83 -11.82 -2.46 0.60
N ALA A 84 -11.68 -3.53 -0.18
CA ALA A 84 -11.47 -4.88 0.33
C ALA A 84 -10.11 -5.02 1.05
N PRO A 85 -10.05 -5.79 2.16
CA PRO A 85 -8.78 -6.13 2.78
C PRO A 85 -7.97 -7.07 1.85
N ARG A 86 -6.67 -7.18 2.13
CA ARG A 86 -5.81 -8.15 1.45
C ARG A 86 -6.27 -9.58 1.71
N SER A 87 -6.09 -10.46 0.74
CA SER A 87 -6.40 -11.88 0.86
C SER A 87 -5.11 -12.70 0.83
N ALA A 88 -4.99 -13.68 1.72
CA ALA A 88 -3.85 -14.58 1.74
C ALA A 88 -3.89 -15.52 0.53
N CYS A 89 -2.72 -15.86 -0.01
CA CYS A 89 -2.62 -16.95 -0.97
C CYS A 89 -2.98 -18.30 -0.31
N PRO A 90 -3.51 -19.27 -1.08
CA PRO A 90 -3.71 -20.64 -0.61
C PRO A 90 -2.43 -21.27 -0.03
N ALA A 91 -2.59 -22.32 0.78
CA ALA A 91 -1.47 -23.02 1.39
C ALA A 91 -0.41 -23.44 0.35
N ALA A 92 0.87 -23.30 0.71
CA ALA A 92 2.04 -23.59 -0.13
C ALA A 92 2.16 -22.77 -1.44
N THR A 93 1.41 -21.68 -1.57
CA THR A 93 1.53 -20.75 -2.70
C THR A 93 1.90 -19.34 -2.24
N PHE A 94 2.57 -18.61 -3.11
CA PHE A 94 3.09 -17.28 -2.86
C PHE A 94 2.81 -16.39 -4.07
N ALA A 95 2.51 -15.13 -3.81
CA ALA A 95 2.39 -14.12 -4.85
C ALA A 95 3.47 -13.04 -4.65
N PRO A 96 3.96 -12.42 -5.74
CA PRO A 96 4.87 -11.28 -5.63
C PRO A 96 4.15 -10.07 -5.03
N ALA A 97 4.94 -9.11 -4.53
CA ALA A 97 4.37 -7.83 -4.10
C ALA A 97 3.62 -7.15 -5.27
N GLY A 98 2.47 -6.55 -4.96
CA GLY A 98 1.60 -5.92 -5.97
C GLY A 98 0.64 -6.89 -6.68
N ALA A 99 0.57 -8.16 -6.27
CA ALA A 99 -0.40 -9.09 -6.80
C ALA A 99 -1.85 -8.59 -6.61
N ASN A 100 -2.64 -8.64 -7.69
CA ASN A 100 -3.98 -8.08 -7.74
C ASN A 100 -5.10 -9.14 -7.78
N SER A 101 -4.74 -10.42 -7.83
CA SER A 101 -5.68 -11.54 -7.90
C SER A 101 -5.04 -12.83 -7.38
N SER A 102 -5.87 -13.80 -7.03
CA SER A 102 -5.42 -15.13 -6.60
C SER A 102 -4.68 -15.91 -7.70
N ALA A 103 -4.86 -15.54 -8.98
CA ALA A 103 -4.14 -16.15 -10.10
C ALA A 103 -2.62 -15.89 -10.04
N ALA A 104 -2.18 -14.88 -9.30
CA ALA A 104 -0.76 -14.60 -9.07
C ALA A 104 -0.14 -15.51 -7.99
N CYS A 105 -0.95 -16.27 -7.25
CA CYS A 105 -0.46 -17.22 -6.26
C CYS A 105 0.07 -18.47 -6.97
N ALA A 106 1.38 -18.67 -6.91
CA ALA A 106 2.07 -19.80 -7.51
C ALA A 106 2.78 -20.64 -6.42
N PRO A 107 2.95 -21.96 -6.61
CA PRO A 107 3.78 -22.75 -5.72
C PRO A 107 5.20 -22.19 -5.69
N ALA A 108 5.86 -22.25 -4.53
CA ALA A 108 7.27 -21.89 -4.45
C ALA A 108 8.11 -22.83 -5.33
N ALA A 109 8.70 -22.28 -6.38
CA ALA A 109 9.79 -22.92 -7.10
C ALA A 109 11.10 -22.42 -6.48
N TYR A 110 11.87 -23.32 -5.86
CA TYR A 110 13.24 -23.00 -5.47
C TYR A 110 14.16 -23.27 -6.67
N VAL A 111 15.18 -22.44 -6.82
CA VAL A 111 16.26 -22.66 -7.79
C VAL A 111 17.49 -23.05 -6.99
N ASP A 112 18.00 -24.25 -7.20
CA ASP A 112 19.29 -24.65 -6.63
C ASP A 112 20.39 -23.92 -7.40
N VAL A 113 21.19 -23.11 -6.68
CA VAL A 113 22.31 -22.37 -7.26
C VAL A 113 23.60 -23.03 -6.79
N SER A 114 24.09 -23.93 -7.62
CA SER A 114 25.41 -24.53 -7.44
C SER A 114 26.49 -23.61 -8.03
N VAL A 115 27.35 -23.04 -7.19
CA VAL A 115 28.48 -22.21 -7.63
C VAL A 115 29.79 -22.97 -7.40
N ALA A 116 30.55 -23.18 -8.47
CA ALA A 116 31.92 -23.68 -8.37
C ALA A 116 32.87 -22.52 -8.10
N LEU A 117 33.43 -22.45 -6.89
CA LEU A 117 34.45 -21.47 -6.53
C LEU A 117 35.84 -22.02 -6.89
N PRO A 118 36.71 -21.25 -7.57
CA PRO A 118 38.10 -21.65 -7.75
C PRO A 118 38.83 -21.54 -6.41
N VAL A 119 39.19 -22.68 -5.83
CA VAL A 119 40.14 -22.72 -4.71
C VAL A 119 41.54 -22.46 -5.30
N ALA A 120 42.11 -21.29 -5.02
CA ALA A 120 43.49 -21.02 -5.38
C ALA A 120 44.39 -21.99 -4.61
N ALA A 121 45.12 -22.82 -5.33
CA ALA A 121 46.15 -23.70 -4.76
C ALA A 121 47.34 -22.83 -4.35
N GLY A 122 47.33 -22.36 -3.11
CA GLY A 122 48.44 -21.61 -2.53
C GLY A 122 48.18 -21.42 -1.05
N ASP A 123 48.59 -22.43 -0.27
CA ASP A 123 49.03 -22.36 1.15
C ASP A 123 48.92 -23.73 1.85
N LEU A 124 49.25 -24.82 1.16
CA LEU A 124 49.57 -26.11 1.79
C LEU A 124 51.04 -26.41 1.51
N SER A 125 51.93 -25.69 2.19
CA SER A 125 53.30 -26.16 2.42
C SER A 125 53.35 -26.79 3.82
N ALA A 126 53.59 -28.10 3.82
CA ALA A 126 53.93 -28.91 4.98
C ALA A 126 55.38 -28.66 5.42
#